data_AF-A0A842XLK7-F1
#
_entry.id   AF-A0A842XLK7-F1
#
_cell.length_a   1.000
_cell.length_b   1.000
_cell.length_c   1.000
_cell.angle_alpha   90.00
_cell.angle_beta   90.00
_cell.angle_gamma   90.00
#
_symmetry.space_group_name_H-M   'P 1'
#
loop_
_entity.id
_entity.type
_entity.pdbx_description
1 polymer ?
#
loop_
_entity_poly.entity_id
_entity_poly.type
_entity_poly.pdbx_seq_one_letter_code
_entity_poly.pdbx_strand_id
1 'polypeptide(L)' 'MLKVNERYIVDKDGKKSAVILDIEEFEWLMKLLRESEEIETYDTENVTEDIIEAFKDLKKGRVHSAREILNEL' A
#
# COMPACT_ATOMS: atom_id res chain seq x y z
N MET A 1 6.37 -6.68 -16.34
CA MET A 1 5.75 -5.88 -15.27
C MET A 1 5.39 -6.82 -14.14
N LEU A 2 5.71 -6.45 -12.90
CA LEU A 2 5.31 -7.22 -11.73
C LEU A 2 3.85 -6.86 -11.42
N LYS A 3 2.96 -7.85 -11.33
CA LYS A 3 1.58 -7.63 -10.91
C LYS A 3 1.54 -7.81 -9.39
N VAL A 4 0.98 -6.85 -8.67
CA VAL A 4 0.86 -6.93 -7.22
C VAL A 4 -0.22 -7.94 -6.83
N ASN A 5 0.11 -8.87 -5.96
CA ASN A 5 -0.79 -9.88 -5.42
C ASN A 5 -1.30 -9.47 -4.02
N GLU A 6 -2.27 -8.58 -4.03
CA GLU A 6 -2.80 -7.96 -2.83
C GLU A 6 -3.54 -8.97 -1.95
N ARG A 7 -3.14 -9.04 -0.68
CA ARG A 7 -3.88 -9.73 0.38
C ARG A 7 -4.37 -8.68 1.37
N TYR A 8 -5.48 -8.94 2.05
CA TYR A 8 -6.05 -7.95 2.97
C TYR A 8 -6.30 -8.53 4.36
N ILE A 9 -6.11 -7.68 5.36
CA ILE A 9 -6.71 -7.86 6.68
C ILE A 9 -8.06 -7.17 6.64
N VAL A 10 -9.10 -7.92 6.99
CA VAL A 10 -10.49 -7.46 6.98
C VAL A 10 -10.98 -7.46 8.43
N ASP A 11 -11.63 -6.38 8.85
CA ASP A 11 -12.21 -6.30 10.19
C ASP A 11 -13.48 -7.15 10.33
N LYS A 12 -14.05 -7.16 11.54
CA LYS A 12 -15.28 -7.89 11.86
C LYS A 12 -16.51 -7.46 11.05
N ASP A 13 -16.50 -6.23 10.50
CA ASP A 13 -17.60 -5.65 9.74
C ASP A 13 -17.41 -5.84 8.22
N GLY A 14 -16.35 -6.54 7.81
CA GLY A 14 -16.05 -6.84 6.42
C GLY A 14 -15.28 -5.74 5.68
N LYS A 15 -14.79 -4.72 6.39
CA LYS A 15 -14.04 -3.61 5.81
C LYS A 15 -12.55 -3.93 5.76
N LYS A 16 -11.93 -3.67 4.61
CA LYS A 16 -10.48 -3.77 4.43
C LYS A 16 -9.78 -2.78 5.36
N SER A 17 -8.97 -3.30 6.27
CA SER A 17 -8.26 -2.52 7.29
C SER A 17 -6.77 -2.37 6.97
N ALA A 18 -6.18 -3.34 6.28
CA ALA A 18 -4.80 -3.26 5.81
C ALA A 18 -4.60 -4.10 4.55
N VAL A 19 -3.62 -3.70 3.72
CA VAL A 19 -3.08 -4.51 2.63
C VAL A 19 -1.76 -5.16 3.07
N ILE A 20 -1.60 -6.44 2.74
CA ILE A 20 -0.40 -7.23 2.97
C ILE A 20 0.23 -7.50 1.61
N LEU A 21 1.50 -7.15 1.51
CA LEU A 21 2.32 -7.31 0.32
C LEU A 21 3.50 -8.23 0.64
N ASP A 22 3.94 -9.01 -0.34
CA ASP A 22 5.24 -9.65 -0.23
C ASP A 22 6.35 -8.59 -0.27
N ILE A 23 7.48 -8.89 0.36
CA ILE A 23 8.57 -7.92 0.50
C ILE A 23 9.08 -7.44 -0.87
N GLU A 24 9.14 -8.35 -1.86
CA GLU A 24 9.58 -8.01 -3.23
C GLU A 24 8.60 -7.04 -3.92
N GLU A 25 7.30 -7.22 -3.68
CA GLU A 25 6.25 -6.33 -4.22
C GLU A 25 6.34 -4.95 -3.56
N PHE A 26 6.53 -4.92 -2.24
CA PHE A 26 6.72 -3.68 -1.49
C PHE A 26 7.98 -2.94 -1.96
N GLU A 27 9.11 -3.62 -2.13
CA GLU A 27 10.35 -3.00 -2.59
C GLU A 27 10.22 -2.45 -4.01
N TRP A 28 9.56 -3.18 -4.91
CA TRP A 28 9.25 -2.72 -6.26
C TRP A 28 8.37 -1.48 -6.25
N LEU A 29 7.31 -1.49 -5.46
CA LEU A 29 6.40 -0.36 -5.24
C LEU A 29 7.14 0.88 -4.69
N MET A 30 8.03 0.68 -3.72
CA MET A 30 8.86 1.75 -3.16
C MET A 30 9.90 2.28 -4.14
N LYS A 31 10.40 1.44 -5.05
CA LYS A 31 11.27 1.88 -6.14
C LYS A 31 10.50 2.77 -7.11
N LEU A 32 9.33 2.33 -7.56
CA LEU A 32 8.44 3.15 -8.39
C LEU A 32 8.13 4.49 -7.72
N LEU A 33 7.81 4.49 -6.43
CA LEU A 33 7.48 5.72 -5.71
C LEU A 33 8.62 6.73 -5.63
N ARG A 34 9.88 6.25 -5.64
CA ARG A 34 11.05 7.13 -5.67
C ARG A 34 11.36 7.66 -7.06
N GLU A 35 11.05 6.88 -8.09
CA GLU A 35 11.30 7.23 -9.49
C GLU A 35 10.20 8.16 -10.04
N SER A 36 8.98 8.08 -9.51
CA SER A 36 7.86 8.96 -9.87
C SER A 36 7.90 10.27 -9.08
N GLU A 37 7.83 11.41 -9.77
CA GLU A 37 7.70 12.72 -9.13
C GLU A 37 6.31 12.91 -8.47
N GLU A 38 5.28 12.29 -9.05
CA GLU A 38 3.89 12.39 -8.62
C GLU A 38 3.21 11.03 -8.45
N ILE A 39 2.41 10.89 -7.39
CA ILE A 39 1.68 9.65 -7.09
C ILE A 39 0.60 9.35 -8.14
N GLU A 40 0.12 10.36 -8.86
CA GLU A 40 -0.89 10.20 -9.90
C GLU A 40 -0.31 9.66 -11.22
N THR A 41 1.02 9.61 -11.35
CA THR A 41 1.71 9.12 -12.55
C THR A 41 2.06 7.63 -12.50
N TYR A 42 1.63 6.89 -11.46
CA TYR A 42 1.78 5.44 -11.49
C TYR A 42 0.94 4.85 -12.61
N ASP A 43 1.49 3.83 -13.25
CA ASP A 43 0.74 2.98 -14.15
C ASP A 43 -0.32 2.20 -13.35
N THR A 44 -1.53 2.78 -13.30
CA THR A 44 -2.68 2.31 -12.52
C THR A 44 -3.16 0.91 -12.92
N GLU A 45 -2.63 0.34 -14.01
CA GLU A 45 -2.95 -1.02 -14.42
C GLU A 45 -2.41 -2.10 -13.45
N ASN A 46 -1.43 -1.75 -12.60
CA ASN A 46 -0.72 -2.73 -11.75
C ASN A 46 -0.97 -2.57 -10.26
N VAL A 47 -1.66 -1.51 -9.83
CA VAL A 47 -1.90 -1.18 -8.42
C VAL A 47 -3.35 -0.77 -8.21
N THR A 48 -3.95 -1.17 -7.09
CA THR A 48 -5.32 -0.75 -6.74
C THR A 48 -5.34 0.66 -6.13
N GLU A 49 -6.55 1.21 -6.05
CA GLU A 49 -6.83 2.47 -5.34
C GLU A 49 -6.41 2.41 -3.86
N ASP A 50 -6.51 1.23 -3.22
CA ASP A 50 -6.07 1.02 -1.83
C ASP A 50 -4.56 1.27 -1.66
N ILE A 51 -3.74 0.82 -2.61
CA ILE A 51 -2.28 1.05 -2.63
C ILE A 51 -1.96 2.51 -2.92
N ILE A 52 -2.69 3.14 -3.85
CA ILE A 52 -2.50 4.55 -4.19
C ILE A 52 -2.76 5.45 -2.97
N GLU A 53 -3.83 5.19 -2.21
CA GLU A 53 -4.10 5.90 -0.97
C GLU A 53 -3.01 5.65 0.08
N ALA A 54 -2.53 4.41 0.24
CA ALA A 54 -1.42 4.11 1.14
C ALA A 54 -0.13 4.88 0.78
N PHE A 55 0.15 5.10 -0.51
CA PHE A 55 1.26 5.93 -0.95
C PHE A 55 1.07 7.42 -0.63
N LYS A 56 -0.15 7.94 -0.75
CA LYS A 56 -0.46 9.32 -0.33
C LYS A 56 -0.19 9.50 1.16
N ASP A 57 -0.49 8.49 1.96
CA ASP A 57 -0.23 8.48 3.40
C ASP A 57 1.27 8.45 3.70
N LEU A 58 2.01 7.59 3.01
CA LEU A 58 3.46 7.50 3.11
C LEU A 58 4.16 8.83 2.77
N LYS A 59 3.75 9.50 1.68
CA LYS A 59 4.32 10.82 1.27
C LYS A 59 4.00 11.92 2.28
N LYS A 60 2.89 11.81 3.01
CA LYS A 60 2.51 12.72 4.11
C LYS A 60 3.20 12.35 5.45
N GLY A 61 4.02 11.30 5.49
CA GLY A 61 4.67 10.81 6.71
C GLY A 61 3.71 10.12 7.69
N ARG A 62 2.51 9.74 7.25
CA ARG A 62 1.54 8.99 8.05
C ARG A 62 1.91 7.51 8.06
N VAL A 63 3.01 7.19 8.73
CA VAL A 63 3.57 5.84 8.80
C VAL A 63 3.52 5.36 10.24
N HIS A 64 2.95 4.18 10.42
CA HIS A 64 2.82 3.52 11.71
C HIS A 64 3.44 2.13 11.63
N SER A 65 3.93 1.63 12.76
CA SER A 65 4.35 0.24 12.83
C SER A 65 3.14 -0.67 12.67
N ALA A 66 3.34 -1.85 12.06
CA ALA A 66 2.27 -2.84 11.94
C ALA A 66 1.68 -3.20 13.32
N ARG A 67 2.51 -3.21 14.38
CA ARG A 67 2.06 -3.46 15.74
C ARG A 67 1.07 -2.41 16.25
N GLU A 68 1.28 -1.14 15.97
CA GLU A 68 0.35 -0.07 16.39
C GLU A 68 -1.01 -0.25 15.71
N ILE A 69 -1.02 -0.43 14.39
CA ILE A 69 -2.26 -0.60 13.61
C ILE A 69 -3.01 -1.87 14.02
N LEU A 70 -2.33 -3.00 14.15
CA LEU A 70 -2.97 -4.28 14.45
C LEU A 70 -3.57 -4.35 15.87
N ASN A 71 -3.15 -3.49 16.80
CA ASN A 71 -3.76 -3.41 18.12
C ASN A 71 -5.04 -2.56 18.15
N GLU A 72 -5.32 -1.80 17.08
CA GLU A 72 -6.49 -0.93 16.95
C GLU A 72 -7.63 -1.58 16.14
N LEU A 73 -7.37 -2.72 15.50
CA LEU A 73 -8.35 -3.53 14.75
C LEU A 73 -9.12 -4.49 15.67
#